data_AF-A0AAV2JK35-F1
#
_entry.id   AF-A0AAV2JK35-F1
#
_cell.length_a   1.000
_cell.length_b   1.000
_cell.length_c   1.000
_cell.angle_alpha   90.00
_cell.angle_beta   90.00
_cell.angle_gamma   90.00
#
_symmetry.space_group_name_H-M   'P 1'
#
loop_
_entity.id
_entity.type
_entity.pdbx_description
1 polymer ?
#
loop_
_entity_poly.entity_id
_entity_poly.type
_entity_poly.pdbx_seq_one_letter_code
_entity_poly.pdbx_strand_id
1 'polypeptide(L)'
;MSSTFVTLAEVLEARGGPLLEEEVWSLLLATAESLVDVAYKGHNNMCTIISPTSLLLSASGTLAFKNCGLSEEVSTFTAPEMLQSRAGAKPATERVSECTP
;
A
#
# COMPACT_ATOMS: atom_id res chain seq x y z
N MET A 1 -19.76 -3.73 -20.27
CA MET A 1 -20.18 -3.98 -18.87
C MET A 1 -19.39 -3.03 -18.00
N SER A 2 -20.04 -2.20 -17.19
CA SER A 2 -19.34 -1.30 -16.28
C SER A 2 -18.64 -2.13 -15.20
N SER A 3 -17.31 -2.06 -15.12
CA SER A 3 -16.56 -2.73 -14.06
C SER A 3 -16.73 -1.97 -12.75
N THR A 4 -17.68 -2.38 -11.93
CA THR A 4 -17.80 -1.91 -10.55
C THR A 4 -16.72 -2.60 -9.73
N PHE A 5 -15.86 -1.79 -9.10
CA PHE A 5 -14.87 -2.26 -8.13
C PHE A 5 -15.33 -1.91 -6.72
N VAL A 6 -15.06 -2.80 -5.78
CA VAL A 6 -15.26 -2.59 -4.34
C VAL A 6 -13.94 -2.86 -3.62
N THR A 7 -13.69 -2.17 -2.53
CA THR A 7 -12.50 -2.39 -1.71
C THR A 7 -12.62 -3.67 -0.91
N LEU A 8 -11.49 -4.29 -0.57
CA LEU A 8 -11.48 -5.44 0.34
C LEU A 8 -12.08 -5.07 1.70
N ALA A 9 -11.86 -3.86 2.20
CA ALA A 9 -12.47 -3.36 3.43
C ALA A 9 -14.01 -3.38 3.37
N GLU A 10 -14.61 -2.89 2.29
CA GLU A 10 -16.07 -2.93 2.09
C GLU A 10 -16.58 -4.37 2.01
N VAL A 11 -15.85 -5.28 1.36
CA VAL A 11 -16.20 -6.70 1.31
C VAL A 11 -16.16 -7.32 2.71
N LEU A 12 -15.12 -7.01 3.50
CA LEU A 12 -14.96 -7.46 4.89
C LEU A 12 -16.04 -6.91 5.83
N GLU A 13 -16.45 -5.66 5.62
CA GLU A 13 -17.54 -5.04 6.38
C GLU A 13 -18.89 -5.67 6.04
N ALA A 14 -19.22 -5.79 4.75
CA ALA A 14 -20.51 -6.33 4.30
C ALA A 14 -20.71 -7.80 4.69
N ARG A 15 -19.64 -8.60 4.71
CA ARG A 15 -19.70 -10.00 5.12
C ARG A 15 -19.75 -10.20 6.64
N GLY A 16 -19.26 -9.24 7.43
CA GLY A 16 -19.29 -9.30 8.90
C GLY A 16 -18.46 -10.43 9.54
N GLY A 17 -17.47 -10.98 8.83
CA GLY A 17 -16.69 -12.12 9.29
C GLY A 17 -15.37 -12.30 8.52
N PRO A 18 -14.45 -13.13 9.03
CA PRO A 18 -13.14 -13.33 8.40
C PRO A 18 -13.26 -14.02 7.04
N LEU A 19 -12.21 -13.88 6.23
CA LEU A 19 -12.00 -14.68 5.03
C LEU A 19 -11.77 -16.14 5.40
N LEU A 20 -12.29 -17.05 4.58
CA LEU A 20 -11.88 -18.45 4.59
C LEU A 20 -10.44 -18.55 4.07
N GLU A 21 -9.74 -19.60 4.48
CA GLU A 21 -8.34 -19.81 4.09
C GLU A 21 -8.15 -19.81 2.56
N GLU A 22 -9.05 -20.48 1.82
CA GLU A 22 -9.01 -20.50 0.35
C GLU A 22 -9.20 -19.12 -0.28
N GLU A 23 -10.05 -18.26 0.33
CA GLU A 23 -10.23 -16.89 -0.13
C GLU A 23 -8.96 -16.06 0.13
N VAL A 24 -8.30 -16.29 1.27
CA VAL A 24 -7.01 -15.65 1.59
C VAL A 24 -5.93 -16.09 0.61
N TRP A 25 -5.80 -17.38 0.32
CA TRP A 25 -4.82 -17.89 -0.64
C TRP A 25 -5.04 -17.34 -2.04
N SER A 26 -6.30 -17.32 -2.49
CA SER A 26 -6.68 -16.75 -3.79
C SER A 26 -6.34 -15.26 -3.88
N LEU A 27 -6.65 -14.51 -2.82
CA LEU A 27 -6.36 -13.07 -2.74
C LEU A 27 -4.86 -12.81 -2.74
N LEU A 28 -4.08 -13.56 -1.97
CA LEU A 28 -2.61 -13.43 -1.91
C LEU A 28 -1.98 -13.70 -3.26
N LEU A 29 -2.37 -14.80 -3.91
CA LEU A 29 -1.85 -15.19 -5.22
C LEU A 29 -2.13 -14.09 -6.25
N ALA A 30 -3.38 -13.67 -6.39
CA ALA A 30 -3.77 -12.68 -7.38
C ALA A 30 -3.13 -11.30 -7.12
N THR A 31 -2.97 -10.93 -5.84
CA THR A 31 -2.26 -9.70 -5.45
C THR A 31 -0.78 -9.77 -5.81
N ALA A 32 -0.13 -10.90 -5.54
CA ALA A 32 1.28 -11.10 -5.86
C ALA A 32 1.54 -11.07 -7.38
N GLU A 33 0.70 -11.74 -8.17
CA GLU A 33 0.80 -11.70 -9.64
C GLU A 33 0.67 -10.27 -10.18
N SER A 34 -0.28 -9.50 -9.64
CA SER A 34 -0.47 -8.10 -10.03
C SER A 34 0.73 -7.23 -9.63
N LEU A 35 1.31 -7.42 -8.44
CA LEU A 35 2.49 -6.69 -8.01
C LEU A 35 3.72 -6.99 -8.86
N VAL A 36 3.91 -8.25 -9.25
CA VAL A 36 5.00 -8.66 -10.14
C VAL A 36 4.85 -7.97 -11.49
N ASP A 37 3.66 -7.96 -12.09
CA ASP A 37 3.40 -7.27 -13.36
C ASP A 37 3.68 -5.76 -13.27
N VAL A 38 3.24 -5.10 -12.18
CA VAL A 38 3.53 -3.68 -11.94
C VAL A 38 5.02 -3.41 -11.77
N ALA A 39 5.74 -4.29 -11.04
CA ALA A 39 7.18 -4.18 -10.85
C ALA A 39 7.94 -4.28 -12.17
N TYR A 40 7.57 -5.22 -13.04
CA TYR A 40 8.19 -5.39 -14.36
C TYR A 40 7.89 -4.24 -15.31
N LYS A 41 6.70 -3.65 -15.23
CA LYS A 41 6.29 -2.50 -16.06
C LYS A 41 6.97 -1.19 -15.70
N GLY A 42 7.85 -1.18 -14.68
CA GLY A 42 8.66 -0.02 -14.32
C GLY A 42 7.84 1.21 -13.91
N HIS A 43 6.59 1.02 -13.48
CA HIS A 43 5.77 2.11 -12.98
C HIS A 43 6.39 2.61 -11.66
N ASN A 44 7.18 3.67 -11.77
CA ASN A 44 7.78 4.47 -10.69
C ASN A 44 6.77 5.05 -9.68
N ASN A 45 5.47 4.84 -9.91
CA ASN A 45 4.38 5.23 -9.04
C ASN A 45 4.03 4.18 -7.97
N MET A 46 4.91 3.22 -7.68
CA MET A 46 4.85 2.27 -6.56
C MET A 46 4.95 2.95 -5.17
N CYS A 47 4.39 4.13 -5.02
CA CYS A 47 4.04 4.69 -3.71
C CYS A 47 2.59 4.29 -3.46
N THR A 48 2.33 3.05 -3.05
CA THR A 48 0.95 2.63 -2.79
C THR A 48 0.98 1.55 -1.74
N ILE A 49 0.75 1.96 -0.50
CA ILE A 49 0.66 1.01 0.60
C ILE A 49 -0.50 0.07 0.28
N ILE A 50 -0.22 -1.23 0.33
CA ILE A 50 -1.22 -2.27 0.08
C ILE A 50 -1.96 -2.52 1.39
N SER A 51 -3.24 -2.25 1.38
CA SER A 51 -4.11 -2.31 2.55
C SER A 51 -5.51 -2.76 2.14
N PRO A 52 -6.35 -3.24 3.07
CA PRO A 52 -7.73 -3.62 2.75
C PRO A 52 -8.54 -2.49 2.11
N THR A 53 -8.22 -1.23 2.42
CA THR A 53 -8.89 -0.09 1.78
C THR A 53 -8.34 0.17 0.39
N SER A 54 -7.05 -0.09 0.10
CA SER A 54 -6.44 0.20 -1.20
C SER A 54 -6.59 -0.89 -2.26
N LEU A 55 -6.90 -2.13 -1.85
CA LEU A 55 -7.10 -3.26 -2.75
C LEU A 55 -8.55 -3.28 -3.27
N LEU A 56 -8.71 -3.19 -4.60
CA LEU A 56 -9.99 -3.17 -5.29
C LEU A 56 -10.27 -4.51 -5.98
N LEU A 57 -11.45 -5.05 -5.73
CA LEU A 57 -11.98 -6.31 -6.25
C LEU A 57 -13.09 -6.03 -7.26
N SER A 58 -13.00 -6.62 -8.44
CA SER A 58 -14.11 -6.69 -9.39
C SER A 58 -14.92 -7.97 -9.18
N ALA A 59 -16.22 -7.92 -9.50
CA ALA A 59 -17.07 -9.11 -9.59
C ALA A 59 -16.57 -10.15 -10.61
N SER A 60 -15.71 -9.76 -11.54
CA SER A 60 -15.03 -10.66 -12.49
C SER A 60 -13.79 -11.36 -11.95
N GLY A 61 -13.45 -11.19 -10.66
CA GLY A 61 -12.25 -11.78 -10.06
C GLY A 61 -10.94 -11.05 -10.41
N THR A 62 -11.05 -9.84 -10.96
CA THR A 62 -9.90 -9.01 -11.33
C THR A 62 -9.56 -8.05 -10.19
N LEU A 63 -8.27 -7.77 -10.03
CA LEU A 63 -7.74 -6.88 -8.98
C LEU A 63 -7.21 -5.57 -9.55
N ALA A 64 -7.35 -4.51 -8.75
CA ALA A 64 -6.73 -3.22 -8.99
C ALA A 64 -6.28 -2.60 -7.66
N PHE A 65 -5.42 -1.58 -7.74
CA PHE A 65 -4.93 -0.86 -6.58
C PHE A 65 -5.29 0.62 -6.70
N LYS A 66 -5.85 1.22 -5.64
CA LYS A 66 -5.94 2.67 -5.52
C LYS A 66 -4.70 3.21 -4.82
N ASN A 67 -4.18 4.33 -5.32
CA ASN A 67 -3.09 5.02 -4.66
C ASN A 67 -3.60 5.69 -3.38
N CYS A 68 -3.20 5.16 -2.22
CA CYS A 68 -3.40 5.79 -0.93
C CYS A 68 -2.07 6.41 -0.46
N GLY A 69 -2.09 7.72 -0.22
CA GLY A 69 -1.00 8.39 0.48
C GLY A 69 -0.84 7.84 1.90
N LEU A 70 0.34 8.07 2.49
CA LEU A 70 0.65 7.75 3.89
C LEU A 70 -0.24 8.58 4.83
N SER A 71 -1.45 8.08 5.10
CA SER A 71 -2.33 8.52 6.21
C SER A 71 -2.10 7.62 7.42
N GLU A 72 -2.46 8.07 8.61
CA GLU A 72 -2.21 7.39 9.89
C GLU A 72 -2.76 5.94 9.92
N GLU A 73 -3.91 5.72 9.29
CA GLU A 73 -4.55 4.39 9.12
C GLU A 73 -3.75 3.44 8.22
N VAL A 74 -2.94 4.01 7.32
CA VAL A 74 -2.18 3.29 6.29
C VAL A 74 -0.74 3.03 6.75
N SER A 75 -0.25 3.73 7.79
CA SER A 75 1.04 3.47 8.45
C SER A 75 1.15 2.05 9.00
N THR A 76 0.04 1.47 9.48
CA THR A 76 -0.01 0.09 10.00
C THR A 76 0.39 -0.96 8.97
N PHE A 77 0.20 -0.65 7.68
CA PHE A 77 0.50 -1.53 6.55
C PHE A 77 1.82 -1.15 5.85
N THR A 78 2.54 -0.17 6.38
CA THR A 78 3.79 0.31 5.80
C THR A 78 4.99 -0.45 6.39
N ALA A 79 5.91 -0.89 5.54
CA ALA A 79 7.12 -1.58 5.98
C ALA A 79 7.99 -0.64 6.85
N PRO A 80 8.62 -1.14 7.94
CA PRO A 80 9.30 -0.30 8.93
C PRO A 80 10.44 0.53 8.35
N GLU A 81 11.16 0.03 7.35
CA GLU A 81 12.23 0.75 6.65
C GLU A 81 11.72 2.00 5.92
N MET A 82 10.48 1.96 5.43
CA MET A 82 9.84 3.10 4.77
C MET A 82 9.47 4.19 5.78
N LEU A 83 9.14 3.81 7.01
CA LEU A 83 8.87 4.76 8.10
C LEU A 83 10.17 5.39 8.64
N GLN A 84 11.25 4.60 8.74
CA GLN A 84 12.55 5.06 9.24
C GLN A 84 13.23 6.08 8.32
N SER A 85 13.08 5.93 7.00
CA SER A 85 13.58 6.89 6.00
C SER A 85 13.12 8.34 6.30
N ARG A 86 11.94 8.51 6.92
CA ARG A 86 11.39 9.83 7.26
C ARG A 86 11.88 10.36 8.62
N ALA A 87 12.06 9.51 9.61
CA ALA A 87 12.54 9.91 10.95
C ALA A 87 14.04 10.25 10.98
N GLY A 88 14.79 9.79 9.97
CA GLY A 88 16.23 10.04 9.81
C GLY A 88 16.61 11.38 9.17
N ALA A 89 15.64 12.18 8.69
CA ALA A 89 15.92 13.54 8.25
C ALA A 89 16.13 14.45 9.46
N LYS A 90 17.30 14.32 10.09
CA LYS A 90 17.80 15.31 11.05
C LYS A 90 17.70 16.69 10.39
N PRO A 91 17.13 17.73 11.03
CA PRO A 91 17.37 19.08 10.57
C PRO A 91 18.89 19.27 10.62
N ALA A 92 19.49 19.63 9.49
CA ALA A 92 20.84 20.13 9.46
C ALA A 92 20.85 21.52 10.10
N THR A 93 20.61 21.58 11.42
CA THR A 93 20.90 22.74 12.24
C THR A 93 22.40 22.77 12.49
N GLU A 94 22.98 23.86 12.00
CA GLU A 94 24.13 24.54 12.58
C GLU A 94 25.50 23.88 12.38
N ARG A 95 26.18 24.33 11.33
CA ARG A 95 27.63 24.57 11.40
C ARG A 95 27.80 26.08 11.43
N VAL A 96 27.77 26.64 12.62
CA VAL A 96 28.25 28.00 12.87
C VAL A 96 29.71 28.06 12.39
N SER A 97 29.97 29.06 11.58
CA SER A 97 31.29 29.44 11.10
C SER A 97 32.19 29.81 12.26
N GLU A 98 33.13 28.93 12.60
CA GLU A 98 34.30 29.28 13.43
C GLU A 98 35.40 29.78 12.49
N CYS A 99 35.53 31.10 12.38
CA CYS A 99 36.65 31.78 11.77
C CYS A 99 37.26 32.71 12.83
N THR A 100 38.39 32.32 13.41
CA THR A 100 39.49 33.19 13.89
C THR A 100 40.57 32.31 14.53
N PRO A 101 41.82 32.78 14.74
CA PRO A 101 42.34 34.16 14.68
C PRO A 101 43.02 34.55 13.36
#